data_AF-R5JB94-F1
#
_entry.id   AF-R5JB94-F1
#
_cell.length_a   1.000
_cell.length_b   1.000
_cell.length_c   1.000
_cell.angle_alpha   90.00
_cell.angle_beta   90.00
_cell.angle_gamma   90.00
#
_symmetry.space_group_name_H-M   'P 1'
#
loop_
_entity.id
_entity.type
_entity.pdbx_description
1 polymer ?
#
loop_
_entity_poly.entity_id
_entity_poly.type
_entity_poly.pdbx_seq_one_letter_code
_entity_poly.pdbx_strand_id
1 'polypeptide(L)'
;MDLIVNIITALSGLYMITYFIDNIFETPKNLKTLKLNKQKHSDVYKIIDDFSATNIPLDTNLDNIEQILQNLSYPDELKEIIRTFKNYIEPVNFETCINRLGSLKINYVSLLHDIKKYSQNFYENDGAYIPKDNTIDIYKIFDKNSVLSHEFLHMASTGKKQTSGFCTLLDNIWIGNGLDEGYTELLNQRIFKVKKLSYTYNIEIIKILELFFDNPKDMEYAYFHNNIFIVYQTFLKYGTKEEFLSLLQTLDNLIETDIPIYKKVTAIKAKINLYNIIKRSYNKDKISKAKQILETDSLIKLIKNKKIVLANKQKHKKKVKKN
;
A
#
# COMPACT_ATOMS: atom_id res chain seq x y z
N MET A 1 -2.69 24.57 -17.27
CA MET A 1 -2.04 23.61 -18.18
C MET A 1 -0.52 23.61 -17.97
N ASP A 2 0.11 24.77 -17.81
CA ASP A 2 1.58 24.94 -17.71
C ASP A 2 2.27 24.22 -16.54
N LEU A 3 1.61 24.08 -15.39
CA LEU A 3 2.15 23.32 -14.25
C LEU A 3 2.34 21.83 -14.58
N ILE A 4 1.42 21.25 -15.34
CA ILE A 4 1.43 19.83 -15.71
C ILE A 4 2.48 19.59 -16.80
N VAL A 5 2.58 20.49 -17.79
CA VAL A 5 3.62 20.41 -18.81
C VAL A 5 5.02 20.52 -18.19
N ASN A 6 5.20 21.41 -17.19
CA ASN A 6 6.49 21.53 -16.50
C ASN A 6 6.81 20.33 -15.61
N ILE A 7 5.81 19.72 -14.95
CA ILE A 7 5.98 18.47 -14.19
C ILE A 7 6.31 17.31 -15.13
N ILE A 8 5.58 17.15 -16.25
CA ILE A 8 5.86 16.11 -17.25
C ILE A 8 7.23 16.32 -17.89
N THR A 9 7.63 17.56 -18.16
CA THR A 9 8.95 17.89 -18.74
C THR A 9 10.08 17.59 -17.73
N ALA A 10 9.93 17.98 -16.46
CA ALA A 10 10.90 17.63 -15.42
C ALA A 10 10.94 16.11 -15.16
N LEU A 11 9.78 15.45 -15.16
CA LEU A 11 9.66 13.99 -15.08
C LEU A 11 10.19 13.30 -16.33
N SER A 12 10.23 13.95 -17.50
CA SER A 12 10.83 13.44 -18.73
C SER A 12 12.36 13.60 -18.74
N GLY A 13 12.89 14.62 -18.06
CA GLY A 13 14.31 14.69 -17.70
C GLY A 13 14.70 13.61 -16.68
N LEU A 14 13.82 13.30 -15.74
CA LEU A 14 13.93 12.13 -14.88
C LEU A 14 13.65 10.82 -15.62
N TYR A 15 12.86 10.85 -16.70
CA TYR A 15 12.65 9.71 -17.59
C TYR A 15 13.90 9.43 -18.40
N MET A 16 14.66 10.47 -18.78
CA MET A 16 16.00 10.34 -19.32
C MET A 16 16.96 9.75 -18.29
N ILE A 17 16.83 10.08 -17.00
CA ILE A 17 17.61 9.45 -15.91
C ILE A 17 17.17 8.01 -15.66
N THR A 18 15.86 7.68 -15.64
CA THR A 18 15.40 6.29 -15.54
C THR A 18 15.74 5.51 -16.78
N TYR A 19 15.65 6.08 -17.98
CA TYR A 19 16.12 5.49 -19.24
C TYR A 19 17.64 5.31 -19.23
N PHE A 20 18.40 6.24 -18.64
CA PHE A 20 19.83 6.08 -18.41
C PHE A 20 20.11 4.98 -17.38
N ILE A 21 19.34 4.88 -16.29
CA ILE A 21 19.43 3.81 -15.29
C ILE A 21 19.07 2.47 -15.92
N ASP A 22 18.01 2.39 -16.73
CA ASP A 22 17.54 1.21 -17.46
C ASP A 22 18.53 0.76 -18.56
N ASN A 23 19.38 1.68 -19.05
CA ASN A 23 20.43 1.39 -20.05
C ASN A 23 21.85 1.22 -19.44
N ILE A 24 22.15 1.80 -18.26
CA ILE A 24 23.43 1.67 -17.55
C ILE A 24 23.43 0.46 -16.63
N PHE A 25 22.32 0.23 -15.93
CA PHE A 25 22.07 -1.03 -15.26
C PHE A 25 21.38 -1.90 -16.30
N GLU A 26 22.13 -2.79 -16.96
CA GLU A 26 21.51 -3.92 -17.64
C GLU A 26 20.48 -4.48 -16.66
N THR A 27 19.20 -4.31 -16.96
CA THR A 27 18.12 -4.90 -16.18
C THR A 27 18.50 -6.37 -16.07
N PRO A 28 18.76 -6.93 -14.87
CA PRO A 28 19.14 -8.33 -14.74
C PRO A 28 18.19 -9.14 -15.63
N LYS A 29 18.73 -10.05 -16.46
CA LYS A 29 17.92 -10.83 -17.42
C LYS A 29 16.68 -11.50 -16.77
N ASN A 30 16.67 -11.61 -15.44
CA ASN A 30 15.56 -12.08 -14.60
C ASN A 30 14.46 -11.04 -14.26
N LEU A 31 14.53 -9.78 -14.71
CA LEU A 31 13.41 -8.82 -14.65
C LEU A 31 12.58 -8.83 -15.94
N LYS A 32 12.99 -9.57 -16.99
CA LYS A 32 12.15 -9.86 -18.16
C LYS A 32 10.94 -10.75 -17.84
N THR A 33 10.89 -11.36 -16.65
CA THR A 33 9.69 -12.03 -16.11
C THR A 33 8.59 -11.06 -15.68
N LEU A 34 8.87 -9.75 -15.59
CA LEU A 34 7.86 -8.69 -15.44
C LEU A 34 7.26 -8.21 -16.77
N LYS A 35 7.57 -8.89 -17.90
CA LYS A 35 6.54 -9.05 -18.95
C LYS A 35 5.47 -9.99 -18.38
N LEU A 36 4.57 -9.44 -17.57
CA LEU A 36 3.24 -9.99 -17.41
C LEU A 36 2.72 -10.25 -18.83
N ASN A 37 2.67 -11.53 -19.20
CA ASN A 37 2.13 -11.97 -20.47
C ASN A 37 0.81 -11.23 -20.72
N LYS A 38 0.66 -10.59 -21.88
CA LYS A 38 -0.61 -9.95 -22.31
C LYS A 38 -1.82 -10.88 -22.11
N GLN A 39 -1.62 -12.19 -22.08
CA GLN A 39 -2.61 -13.22 -21.73
C GLN A 39 -3.08 -13.15 -20.26
N LYS A 40 -2.19 -12.93 -19.28
CA LYS A 40 -2.53 -12.88 -17.84
C LYS A 40 -3.36 -11.64 -17.45
N HIS A 41 -3.28 -10.55 -18.23
CA HIS A 41 -4.15 -9.40 -18.02
C HIS A 41 -5.63 -9.76 -18.21
N SER A 42 -5.94 -10.69 -19.12
CA SER A 42 -7.33 -11.14 -19.37
C SER A 42 -7.92 -12.01 -18.25
N ASP A 43 -7.07 -12.58 -17.40
CA ASP A 43 -7.50 -13.37 -16.24
C ASP A 43 -7.79 -12.45 -15.04
N VAL A 44 -6.93 -11.45 -14.79
CA VAL A 44 -7.17 -10.37 -13.79
C VAL A 44 -8.48 -9.62 -14.08
N TYR A 45 -8.66 -9.19 -15.33
CA TYR A 45 -9.84 -9.52 -16.13
C TYR A 45 -11.15 -9.93 -15.44
N LYS A 46 -11.36 -11.25 -15.44
CA LYS A 46 -12.57 -11.97 -15.01
C LYS A 46 -12.73 -11.98 -13.49
N ILE A 47 -11.63 -11.94 -12.75
CA ILE A 47 -11.62 -12.10 -11.29
C ILE A 47 -12.27 -10.94 -10.58
N ILE A 48 -12.07 -9.73 -11.12
CA ILE A 48 -12.74 -8.55 -10.62
C ILE A 48 -14.27 -8.74 -10.65
N ASP A 49 -14.79 -9.38 -11.70
CA ASP A 49 -16.24 -9.61 -11.86
C ASP A 49 -16.76 -10.77 -10.95
N ASP A 50 -15.88 -11.69 -10.55
CA ASP A 50 -16.19 -12.85 -9.69
C ASP A 50 -16.18 -12.58 -8.17
N PHE A 51 -15.76 -11.39 -7.71
CA PHE A 51 -15.74 -11.02 -6.28
C PHE A 51 -17.13 -10.77 -5.66
N SER A 52 -18.21 -10.90 -6.45
CA SER A 52 -19.58 -10.55 -6.04
C SER A 52 -20.26 -11.54 -5.10
N ALA A 53 -19.60 -12.62 -4.67
CA ALA A 53 -20.22 -13.65 -3.87
C ALA A 53 -19.63 -13.77 -2.45
N THR A 54 -20.52 -13.58 -1.48
CA THR A 54 -20.47 -14.00 -0.07
C THR A 54 -19.85 -13.04 0.94
N ASN A 55 -20.71 -12.43 1.77
CA ASN A 55 -20.57 -12.43 3.23
C ASN A 55 -21.95 -12.15 3.86
N ILE A 56 -22.40 -13.09 4.69
CA ILE A 56 -23.46 -12.88 5.69
C ILE A 56 -22.72 -12.90 7.04
N PRO A 57 -22.86 -11.88 7.91
CA PRO A 57 -22.26 -11.90 9.23
C PRO A 57 -22.82 -13.06 10.07
N LEU A 58 -21.94 -13.72 10.83
CA LEU A 58 -22.33 -14.67 11.87
C LEU A 58 -22.39 -13.88 13.18
N ASP A 59 -23.60 -13.81 13.74
CA ASP A 59 -23.92 -13.11 14.98
C ASP A 59 -23.02 -13.61 16.13
N THR A 60 -21.96 -12.86 16.43
CA THR A 60 -21.00 -13.18 17.50
C THR A 60 -21.11 -12.10 18.56
N ASN A 61 -21.44 -12.47 19.80
CA ASN A 61 -21.68 -11.53 20.88
C ASN A 61 -20.39 -10.77 21.27
N LEU A 62 -20.30 -9.50 20.83
CA LEU A 62 -19.14 -8.59 20.96
C LEU A 62 -18.91 -8.07 22.40
N ASP A 63 -19.87 -8.27 23.30
CA ASP A 63 -19.87 -7.67 24.63
C ASP A 63 -18.89 -8.32 25.60
N ASN A 64 -18.35 -9.51 25.28
CA ASN A 64 -17.61 -10.33 26.24
C ASN A 64 -16.08 -10.37 26.04
N ILE A 65 -15.50 -9.37 25.38
CA ILE A 65 -14.07 -9.39 25.03
C ILE A 65 -13.15 -9.53 26.25
N GLU A 66 -13.50 -8.92 27.38
CA GLU A 66 -12.64 -8.98 28.58
C GLU A 66 -12.60 -10.38 29.17
N GLN A 67 -13.72 -11.12 29.15
CA GLN A 67 -13.73 -12.52 29.55
C GLN A 67 -12.91 -13.38 28.58
N ILE A 68 -13.00 -13.11 27.27
CA ILE A 68 -12.16 -13.79 26.26
C ILE A 68 -10.68 -13.53 26.55
N LEU A 69 -10.28 -12.27 26.77
CA LEU A 69 -8.89 -11.90 27.05
C LEU A 69 -8.37 -12.45 28.39
N GLN A 70 -9.23 -12.61 29.40
CA GLN A 70 -8.87 -13.24 30.67
C GLN A 70 -8.58 -14.74 30.52
N ASN A 71 -9.32 -15.42 29.63
CA ASN A 71 -9.14 -16.85 29.37
C ASN A 71 -7.94 -17.15 28.46
N LEU A 72 -7.41 -16.14 27.75
CA LEU A 72 -6.29 -16.29 26.83
C LEU A 72 -4.97 -15.95 27.52
N SER A 73 -3.98 -16.84 27.39
CA SER A 73 -2.62 -16.64 27.91
C SER A 73 -1.78 -15.73 27.01
N TYR A 74 -2.33 -14.59 26.60
CA TYR A 74 -1.64 -13.62 25.76
C TYR A 74 -0.78 -12.65 26.56
N PRO A 75 0.34 -12.18 25.97
CA PRO A 75 1.13 -11.11 26.55
C PRO A 75 0.28 -9.84 26.69
N ASP A 76 0.56 -9.03 27.71
CA ASP A 76 -0.24 -7.85 28.04
C ASP A 76 -0.25 -6.85 26.88
N GLU A 77 0.83 -6.75 26.12
CA GLU A 77 0.93 -5.92 24.93
C GLU A 77 -0.11 -6.30 23.87
N LEU A 78 -0.34 -7.59 23.64
CA LEU A 78 -1.36 -8.05 22.70
C LEU A 78 -2.78 -7.77 23.22
N LYS A 79 -3.00 -7.90 24.54
CA LYS A 79 -4.30 -7.57 25.15
C LYS A 79 -4.62 -6.08 24.98
N GLU A 80 -3.63 -5.21 25.19
CA GLU A 80 -3.79 -3.76 24.96
C GLU A 80 -4.03 -3.41 23.49
N ILE A 81 -3.37 -4.10 22.55
CA ILE A 81 -3.65 -3.96 21.11
C ILE A 81 -5.11 -4.34 20.82
N ILE A 82 -5.58 -5.49 21.33
CA ILE A 82 -6.96 -5.95 21.09
C ILE A 82 -7.98 -4.95 21.66
N ARG A 83 -7.76 -4.43 22.87
CA ARG A 83 -8.62 -3.40 23.49
C ARG A 83 -8.65 -2.11 22.68
N THR A 84 -7.47 -1.63 22.27
CA THR A 84 -7.34 -0.42 21.46
C THR A 84 -8.04 -0.58 20.12
N PHE A 85 -7.87 -1.74 19.47
CA PHE A 85 -8.53 -2.06 18.21
C PHE A 85 -10.05 -2.09 18.37
N LYS A 86 -10.59 -2.83 19.35
CA LYS A 86 -12.04 -2.89 19.64
C LYS A 86 -12.65 -1.51 19.84
N ASN A 87 -11.97 -0.63 20.57
CA ASN A 87 -12.48 0.71 20.87
C ASN A 87 -12.45 1.66 19.67
N TYR A 88 -11.63 1.37 18.65
CA TYR A 88 -11.49 2.22 17.46
C TYR A 88 -12.39 1.77 16.30
N ILE A 89 -12.55 0.45 16.16
CA ILE A 89 -13.16 -0.16 14.98
C ILE A 89 -14.68 -0.28 15.12
N GLU A 90 -15.40 -0.23 14.00
CA GLU A 90 -16.83 -0.54 14.02
C GLU A 90 -17.06 -2.00 14.41
N PRO A 91 -18.12 -2.31 15.19
CA PRO A 91 -18.37 -3.66 15.71
C PRO A 91 -18.33 -4.76 14.64
N VAL A 92 -18.92 -4.49 13.46
CA VAL A 92 -18.95 -5.43 12.32
C VAL A 92 -17.56 -5.82 11.81
N ASN A 93 -16.58 -4.91 11.86
CA ASN A 93 -15.21 -5.17 11.43
C ASN A 93 -14.41 -5.99 12.48
N PHE A 94 -14.87 -6.02 13.73
CA PHE A 94 -14.21 -6.75 14.81
C PHE A 94 -14.60 -8.25 14.83
N GLU A 95 -15.73 -8.62 14.23
CA GLU A 95 -16.19 -10.02 14.17
C GLU A 95 -15.18 -10.96 13.51
N THR A 96 -14.55 -10.54 12.41
CA THR A 96 -13.50 -11.30 11.72
C THR A 96 -12.31 -11.58 12.65
N CYS A 97 -11.97 -10.62 13.51
CA CYS A 97 -10.89 -10.75 14.48
C CYS A 97 -11.21 -11.78 15.57
N ILE A 98 -12.40 -11.73 16.18
CA ILE A 98 -12.79 -12.61 17.29
C ILE A 98 -12.61 -14.09 16.94
N ASN A 99 -13.03 -14.49 15.74
CA ASN A 99 -12.97 -15.89 15.30
C ASN A 99 -11.54 -16.47 15.28
N ARG A 100 -10.52 -15.61 15.14
CA ARG A 100 -9.11 -16.01 15.09
C ARG A 100 -8.41 -15.87 16.44
N LEU A 101 -8.94 -15.05 17.35
CA LEU A 101 -8.36 -14.83 18.68
C LEU A 101 -8.35 -16.07 19.57
N GLY A 102 -9.21 -17.07 19.37
CA GLY A 102 -9.21 -18.27 20.23
C GLY A 102 -8.00 -19.19 20.03
N SER A 103 -7.39 -19.14 18.84
CA SER A 103 -6.32 -20.06 18.42
C SER A 103 -5.05 -19.34 17.97
N LEU A 104 -4.93 -18.03 18.21
CA LEU A 104 -3.78 -17.24 17.76
C LEU A 104 -2.54 -17.62 18.57
N LYS A 105 -1.44 -17.88 17.88
CA LYS A 105 -0.14 -18.13 18.50
C LYS A 105 0.81 -16.98 18.20
N ILE A 106 1.62 -16.61 19.19
CA ILE A 106 2.67 -15.59 19.03
C ILE A 106 4.02 -16.25 19.25
N ASN A 107 4.87 -16.20 18.24
CA ASN A 107 6.23 -16.72 18.31
C ASN A 107 7.22 -15.55 18.30
N TYR A 108 8.08 -15.51 19.31
CA TYR A 108 9.22 -14.60 19.34
C TYR A 108 10.45 -15.35 18.88
N VAL A 109 10.89 -15.10 17.65
CA VAL A 109 12.07 -15.77 17.09
C VAL A 109 13.32 -15.07 17.60
N SER A 110 14.10 -15.78 18.42
CA SER A 110 15.39 -15.30 18.93
C SER A 110 16.45 -15.44 17.84
N LEU A 111 17.04 -14.30 17.45
CA LEU A 111 18.10 -14.18 16.43
C LEU A 111 19.28 -15.15 16.63
N LEU A 112 19.53 -15.60 17.88
CA LEU A 112 20.67 -16.44 18.24
C LEU A 112 20.51 -17.92 17.84
N HIS A 113 19.28 -18.42 17.63
CA HIS A 113 19.05 -19.86 17.43
C HIS A 113 18.95 -20.30 15.96
N ASP A 114 18.72 -19.37 15.03
CA ASP A 114 18.32 -19.70 13.66
C ASP A 114 19.21 -19.10 12.55
N ILE A 115 20.49 -18.85 12.84
CA ILE A 115 21.49 -18.33 11.88
C ILE A 115 21.48 -19.10 10.54
N LYS A 116 21.10 -20.39 10.56
CA LYS A 116 20.96 -21.26 9.37
C LYS A 116 19.74 -20.94 8.49
N LYS A 117 18.64 -20.43 9.06
CA LYS A 117 17.45 -19.95 8.34
C LYS A 117 17.67 -18.52 7.82
N TYR A 118 18.43 -17.71 8.57
CA TYR A 118 18.73 -16.30 8.27
C TYR A 118 19.85 -16.08 7.24
N SER A 119 20.71 -17.08 6.98
CA SER A 119 21.85 -16.92 6.04
C SER A 119 21.47 -17.05 4.56
N GLN A 120 20.26 -17.53 4.23
CA GLN A 120 19.85 -17.79 2.85
C GLN A 120 18.87 -16.77 2.28
N ASN A 121 18.24 -15.96 3.13
CA ASN A 121 17.31 -14.93 2.70
C ASN A 121 17.39 -13.74 3.67
N PHE A 122 18.19 -12.73 3.32
CA PHE A 122 18.01 -11.39 3.85
C PHE A 122 16.64 -10.88 3.38
N TYR A 123 15.55 -11.30 4.03
CA TYR A 123 14.30 -10.57 3.95
C TYR A 123 14.27 -9.63 5.15
N GLU A 124 14.22 -8.34 4.86
CA GLU A 124 14.01 -7.22 5.79
C GLU A 124 12.60 -7.24 6.41
N ASN A 125 12.06 -8.42 6.73
CA ASN A 125 10.73 -8.56 7.31
C ASN A 125 10.86 -8.60 8.84
N ASP A 126 10.31 -7.58 9.49
CA ASP A 126 10.38 -7.41 10.94
C ASP A 126 9.44 -8.38 11.70
N GLY A 127 8.41 -8.89 11.01
CA GLY A 127 7.45 -9.90 11.46
C GLY A 127 6.66 -10.49 10.29
N ALA A 128 5.76 -11.43 10.58
CA ALA A 128 4.78 -11.94 9.64
C ALA A 128 3.59 -12.59 10.37
N TYR A 129 2.38 -12.30 9.90
CA TYR A 129 1.21 -13.13 10.15
C TYR A 129 1.12 -14.28 9.13
N ILE A 130 0.91 -15.50 9.62
CA ILE A 130 0.76 -16.71 8.81
C ILE A 130 -0.70 -17.20 8.93
N PRO A 131 -1.58 -16.89 7.96
CA PRO A 131 -3.01 -17.22 8.02
C PRO A 131 -3.34 -18.69 8.20
N LYS A 132 -2.52 -19.58 7.61
CA LYS A 132 -2.71 -21.04 7.64
C LYS A 132 -2.56 -21.61 9.06
N ASP A 133 -1.56 -21.11 9.78
CA ASP A 133 -1.21 -21.59 11.11
C ASP A 133 -1.77 -20.68 12.21
N ASN A 134 -2.47 -19.61 11.81
CA ASN A 134 -2.99 -18.56 12.68
C ASN A 134 -1.94 -18.11 13.71
N THR A 135 -0.78 -17.73 13.19
CA THR A 135 0.42 -17.45 13.99
C THR A 135 1.00 -16.11 13.59
N ILE A 136 1.39 -15.29 14.57
CA ILE A 136 2.23 -14.11 14.35
C ILE A 136 3.65 -14.47 14.77
N ASP A 137 4.56 -14.40 13.82
CA ASP A 137 5.99 -14.50 14.08
C ASP A 137 6.59 -13.09 14.19
N ILE A 138 7.33 -12.82 15.26
CA ILE A 138 8.07 -11.58 15.47
C ILE A 138 9.56 -11.89 15.31
N TYR A 139 10.18 -11.36 14.25
CA TYR A 139 11.58 -11.61 13.90
C TYR A 139 12.52 -10.54 14.45
N LYS A 140 12.05 -9.29 14.56
CA LYS A 140 12.85 -8.18 15.06
C LYS A 140 12.63 -7.94 16.55
N ILE A 141 13.74 -7.67 17.24
CA ILE A 141 13.73 -7.41 18.68
C ILE A 141 13.45 -5.93 18.99
N PHE A 142 13.73 -5.02 18.05
CA PHE A 142 13.48 -3.58 18.19
C PHE A 142 12.09 -3.20 17.65
N ASP A 143 11.33 -2.44 18.44
CA ASP A 143 9.95 -2.01 18.15
C ASP A 143 8.93 -3.15 17.96
N LYS A 144 9.04 -4.20 18.81
CA LYS A 144 8.15 -5.37 18.80
C LYS A 144 6.66 -5.02 18.83
N ASN A 145 6.28 -3.96 19.55
CA ASN A 145 4.88 -3.59 19.68
C ASN A 145 4.31 -3.06 18.39
N SER A 146 5.09 -2.27 17.63
CA SER A 146 4.70 -1.81 16.29
C SER A 146 4.51 -2.96 15.31
N VAL A 147 5.46 -3.91 15.31
CA VAL A 147 5.40 -5.10 14.46
C VAL A 147 4.20 -5.95 14.87
N LEU A 148 4.02 -6.19 16.17
CA LEU A 148 2.89 -6.98 16.68
C LEU A 148 1.55 -6.36 16.31
N SER A 149 1.39 -5.03 16.42
CA SER A 149 0.16 -4.36 16.03
C SER A 149 -0.06 -4.35 14.51
N HIS A 150 1.01 -4.26 13.72
CA HIS A 150 0.96 -4.41 12.27
C HIS A 150 0.47 -5.82 11.88
N GLU A 151 1.13 -6.88 12.36
CA GLU A 151 0.74 -8.27 12.05
C GLU A 151 -0.62 -8.64 12.64
N PHE A 152 -1.00 -8.03 13.75
CA PHE A 152 -2.35 -8.16 14.31
C PHE A 152 -3.42 -7.64 13.36
N LEU A 153 -3.17 -6.53 12.64
CA LEU A 153 -4.13 -5.99 11.65
C LEU A 153 -4.30 -6.92 10.45
N HIS A 154 -3.21 -7.56 10.00
CA HIS A 154 -3.27 -8.62 8.99
C HIS A 154 -4.12 -9.80 9.47
N MET A 155 -3.93 -10.25 10.71
CA MET A 155 -4.76 -11.29 11.32
C MET A 155 -6.23 -10.89 11.38
N ALA A 156 -6.52 -9.68 11.85
CA ALA A 156 -7.87 -9.15 12.01
C ALA A 156 -8.61 -9.00 10.67
N SER A 157 -7.89 -8.81 9.56
CA SER A 157 -8.45 -8.68 8.22
C SER A 157 -8.48 -9.99 7.42
N THR A 158 -8.07 -11.12 8.01
CA THR A 158 -7.92 -12.37 7.27
C THR A 158 -9.27 -13.09 7.06
N GLY A 159 -9.65 -13.22 5.79
CA GLY A 159 -10.87 -13.92 5.36
C GLY A 159 -10.77 -15.44 5.39
N LYS A 160 -11.79 -16.12 4.82
CA LYS A 160 -11.88 -17.59 4.78
C LYS A 160 -10.82 -18.26 3.89
N LYS A 161 -10.31 -17.55 2.87
CA LYS A 161 -9.35 -18.08 1.88
C LYS A 161 -7.88 -17.95 2.29
N GLN A 162 -7.60 -17.73 3.58
CA GLN A 162 -6.23 -17.54 4.11
C GLN A 162 -5.49 -16.33 3.50
N THR A 163 -6.25 -15.34 3.01
CA THR A 163 -5.78 -14.05 2.50
C THR A 163 -6.14 -12.95 3.49
N SER A 164 -5.25 -11.97 3.67
CA SER A 164 -5.43 -10.79 4.54
C SER A 164 -5.77 -9.55 3.72
N GLY A 165 -6.59 -8.68 4.32
CA GLY A 165 -6.84 -7.31 3.86
C GLY A 165 -7.11 -7.18 2.36
N PHE A 166 -6.22 -6.52 1.63
CA PHE A 166 -6.37 -6.33 0.18
C PHE A 166 -5.50 -7.27 -0.67
N CYS A 167 -4.77 -8.19 -0.04
CA CYS A 167 -3.94 -9.15 -0.73
C CYS A 167 -4.78 -10.36 -1.17
N THR A 168 -4.55 -10.86 -2.39
CA THR A 168 -5.17 -12.09 -2.87
C THR A 168 -4.21 -12.90 -3.74
N LEU A 169 -4.39 -14.21 -3.76
CA LEU A 169 -3.62 -15.13 -4.58
C LEU A 169 -4.38 -15.46 -5.87
N LEU A 170 -3.72 -15.30 -7.02
CA LEU A 170 -4.22 -15.64 -8.35
C LEU A 170 -3.20 -16.51 -9.08
N ASP A 171 -3.55 -17.75 -9.43
CA ASP A 171 -2.67 -18.65 -10.20
C ASP A 171 -1.24 -18.71 -9.62
N ASN A 172 -1.16 -18.75 -8.29
CA ASN A 172 0.08 -18.69 -7.49
C ASN A 172 0.85 -17.36 -7.54
N ILE A 173 0.19 -16.26 -7.93
CA ILE A 173 0.73 -14.89 -7.95
C ILE A 173 -0.04 -14.06 -6.94
N TRP A 174 0.67 -13.45 -6.01
CA TRP A 174 0.09 -12.47 -5.09
C TRP A 174 -0.15 -11.16 -5.82
N ILE A 175 -1.34 -10.59 -5.66
CA ILE A 175 -1.69 -9.27 -6.17
C ILE A 175 -2.28 -8.42 -5.06
N GLY A 176 -1.97 -7.12 -5.09
CA GLY A 176 -2.49 -6.17 -4.11
C GLY A 176 -1.73 -6.16 -2.79
N ASN A 177 -0.58 -6.82 -2.71
CA ASN A 177 0.29 -6.82 -1.53
C ASN A 177 0.73 -5.40 -1.14
N GLY A 178 1.05 -4.57 -2.14
CA GLY A 178 1.38 -3.16 -2.00
C GLY A 178 0.26 -2.30 -1.45
N LEU A 179 -0.99 -2.64 -1.80
CA LEU A 179 -2.18 -1.99 -1.27
C LEU A 179 -2.45 -2.45 0.16
N ASP A 180 -2.30 -3.75 0.42
CA ASP A 180 -2.48 -4.38 1.72
C ASP A 180 -1.53 -3.81 2.76
N GLU A 181 -0.22 -4.02 2.60
CA GLU A 181 0.84 -3.54 3.51
C GLU A 181 0.77 -2.03 3.76
N GLY A 182 0.53 -1.25 2.70
CA GLY A 182 0.44 0.19 2.82
C GLY A 182 -0.81 0.65 3.59
N TYR A 183 -1.92 -0.09 3.54
CA TYR A 183 -3.14 0.25 4.28
C TYR A 183 -3.08 -0.30 5.71
N THR A 184 -2.53 -1.51 5.90
CA THR A 184 -2.17 -2.06 7.22
C THR A 184 -1.35 -1.04 8.01
N GLU A 185 -0.28 -0.51 7.42
CA GLU A 185 0.59 0.45 8.09
C GLU A 185 -0.07 1.83 8.30
N LEU A 186 -0.99 2.24 7.40
CA LEU A 186 -1.81 3.44 7.62
C LEU A 186 -2.76 3.27 8.81
N LEU A 187 -3.42 2.11 8.93
CA LEU A 187 -4.27 1.78 10.07
C LEU A 187 -3.44 1.65 11.35
N ASN A 188 -2.26 1.04 11.28
CA ASN A 188 -1.35 0.90 12.41
C ASN A 188 -1.02 2.28 13.03
N GLN A 189 -0.73 3.28 12.18
CA GLN A 189 -0.51 4.67 12.58
C GLN A 189 -1.76 5.35 13.18
N ARG A 190 -2.94 5.05 12.65
CA ARG A 190 -4.20 5.69 13.09
C ARG A 190 -4.73 5.12 14.40
N ILE A 191 -4.70 3.81 14.53
CA ILE A 191 -5.30 3.07 15.63
C ILE A 191 -4.36 3.07 16.83
N PHE A 192 -3.10 2.70 16.62
CA PHE A 192 -2.13 2.48 17.70
C PHE A 192 -1.14 3.64 17.88
N LYS A 193 -1.26 4.71 17.07
CA LYS A 193 -0.40 5.92 17.12
C LYS A 193 1.08 5.61 16.98
N VAL A 194 1.39 4.51 16.29
CA VAL A 194 2.76 4.06 16.08
C VAL A 194 3.47 4.99 15.09
N LYS A 195 4.76 5.24 15.30
CA LYS A 195 5.55 6.04 14.36
C LYS A 195 5.76 5.22 13.08
N LYS A 196 5.68 5.92 11.95
CA LYS A 196 5.90 5.35 10.63
C LYS A 196 7.21 4.56 10.55
N LEU A 197 7.11 3.25 10.32
CA LEU A 197 8.28 2.38 10.18
C LEU A 197 8.62 2.08 8.72
N SER A 198 7.62 1.69 7.93
CA SER A 198 7.79 1.13 6.59
C SER A 198 6.78 1.71 5.59
N TYR A 199 6.83 1.23 4.34
CA TYR A 199 5.83 1.48 3.28
C TYR A 199 5.51 2.96 3.02
N THR A 200 6.51 3.83 3.19
CA THR A 200 6.32 5.28 3.17
C THR A 200 5.59 5.80 1.94
N TYR A 201 5.95 5.28 0.77
CA TYR A 201 5.35 5.68 -0.50
C TYR A 201 3.95 5.10 -0.68
N ASN A 202 3.74 3.82 -0.33
CA ASN A 202 2.44 3.17 -0.40
C ASN A 202 1.41 3.92 0.46
N ILE A 203 1.75 4.28 1.70
CA ILE A 203 0.88 5.05 2.60
C ILE A 203 0.44 6.37 1.96
N GLU A 204 1.36 7.11 1.32
CA GLU A 204 1.00 8.39 0.69
C GLU A 204 0.08 8.22 -0.51
N ILE A 205 0.29 7.17 -1.31
CA ILE A 205 -0.58 6.83 -2.44
C ILE A 205 -1.96 6.42 -1.92
N ILE A 206 -2.00 5.60 -0.89
CA ILE A 206 -3.25 5.09 -0.29
C ILE A 206 -4.05 6.19 0.38
N LYS A 207 -3.41 7.18 1.01
CA LYS A 207 -4.11 8.38 1.51
C LYS A 207 -4.83 9.14 0.40
N ILE A 208 -4.33 9.12 -0.84
CA ILE A 208 -5.05 9.69 -1.98
C ILE A 208 -6.14 8.74 -2.46
N LEU A 209 -5.89 7.44 -2.51
CA LEU A 209 -6.89 6.43 -2.89
C LEU A 209 -8.11 6.44 -1.96
N GLU A 210 -7.92 6.63 -0.66
CA GLU A 210 -9.00 6.71 0.33
C GLU A 210 -9.96 7.90 0.06
N LEU A 211 -9.49 8.97 -0.60
CA LEU A 211 -10.33 10.10 -0.98
C LEU A 211 -11.36 9.76 -2.06
N PHE A 212 -11.27 8.60 -2.71
CA PHE A 212 -12.32 8.15 -3.63
C PHE A 212 -13.61 7.80 -2.87
N PHE A 213 -13.48 7.34 -1.62
CA PHE A 213 -14.59 7.07 -0.73
C PHE A 213 -15.19 8.37 -0.19
N ASP A 214 -16.51 8.36 0.03
CA ASP A 214 -17.18 9.49 0.70
C ASP A 214 -16.99 9.40 2.21
N ASN A 215 -16.98 8.17 2.75
CA ASN A 215 -16.62 7.86 4.13
C ASN A 215 -15.35 6.98 4.16
N PRO A 216 -14.24 7.43 4.77
CA PRO A 216 -13.03 6.60 4.94
C PRO A 216 -13.27 5.24 5.62
N LYS A 217 -14.31 5.13 6.45
CA LYS A 217 -14.70 3.87 7.10
C LYS A 217 -15.17 2.80 6.11
N ASP A 218 -15.60 3.17 4.91
CA ASP A 218 -15.97 2.22 3.86
C ASP A 218 -14.75 1.44 3.33
N MET A 219 -13.59 2.10 3.25
CA MET A 219 -12.33 1.43 2.88
C MET A 219 -11.81 0.56 4.03
N GLU A 220 -12.02 1.00 5.27
CA GLU A 220 -11.70 0.22 6.47
C GLU A 220 -12.53 -1.07 6.51
N TYR A 221 -13.84 -0.96 6.26
CA TYR A 221 -14.74 -2.09 6.10
C TYR A 221 -14.27 -3.04 5.00
N ALA A 222 -13.95 -2.51 3.82
CA ALA A 222 -13.44 -3.30 2.70
C ALA A 222 -12.19 -4.09 3.07
N TYR A 223 -11.29 -3.50 3.85
CA TYR A 223 -10.07 -4.15 4.32
C TYR A 223 -10.37 -5.30 5.29
N PHE A 224 -11.13 -5.06 6.37
CA PHE A 224 -11.41 -6.09 7.38
C PHE A 224 -12.31 -7.23 6.90
N HIS A 225 -12.98 -7.05 5.75
CA HIS A 225 -13.78 -8.06 5.09
C HIS A 225 -13.08 -8.74 3.91
N ASN A 226 -11.76 -8.52 3.76
CA ASN A 226 -10.93 -9.04 2.67
C ASN A 226 -11.53 -8.79 1.27
N ASN A 227 -12.03 -7.57 1.04
CA ASN A 227 -12.85 -7.23 -0.11
C ASN A 227 -12.27 -6.07 -0.93
N ILE A 228 -11.22 -6.37 -1.70
CA ILE A 228 -10.61 -5.43 -2.66
C ILE A 228 -11.59 -4.95 -3.74
N PHE A 229 -12.67 -5.68 -4.00
CA PHE A 229 -13.66 -5.30 -5.01
C PHE A 229 -14.43 -4.04 -4.66
N ILE A 230 -14.68 -3.78 -3.37
CA ILE A 230 -15.27 -2.50 -2.93
C ILE A 230 -14.34 -1.32 -3.30
N VAL A 231 -13.03 -1.50 -3.17
CA VAL A 231 -12.02 -0.50 -3.57
C VAL A 231 -12.06 -0.31 -5.08
N TYR A 232 -12.11 -1.39 -5.84
CA TYR A 232 -12.23 -1.34 -7.30
C TYR A 232 -13.49 -0.60 -7.77
N GLN A 233 -14.66 -0.97 -7.25
CA GLN A 233 -15.93 -0.35 -7.62
C GLN A 233 -15.96 1.14 -7.27
N THR A 234 -15.41 1.49 -6.10
CA THR A 234 -15.29 2.89 -5.68
C THR A 234 -14.34 3.67 -6.60
N PHE A 235 -13.24 3.07 -7.02
CA PHE A 235 -12.31 3.66 -7.97
C PHE A 235 -12.94 3.90 -9.35
N LEU A 236 -13.71 2.93 -9.86
CA LEU A 236 -14.36 2.98 -11.17
C LEU A 236 -15.41 4.09 -11.32
N LYS A 237 -15.87 4.70 -10.22
CA LYS A 237 -16.73 5.90 -10.29
C LYS A 237 -16.08 7.03 -11.09
N TYR A 238 -14.74 7.07 -11.16
CA TYR A 238 -13.98 8.13 -11.83
C TYR A 238 -12.81 7.61 -12.70
N GLY A 239 -12.26 6.45 -12.37
CA GLY A 239 -11.15 5.81 -13.07
C GLY A 239 -11.57 4.73 -14.05
N THR A 240 -10.62 4.18 -14.79
CA THR A 240 -10.83 2.98 -15.63
C THR A 240 -10.27 1.72 -14.98
N LYS A 241 -10.64 0.57 -15.54
CA LYS A 241 -10.13 -0.74 -15.10
C LYS A 241 -8.60 -0.81 -15.23
N GLU A 242 -8.07 -0.34 -16.34
CA GLU A 242 -6.63 -0.32 -16.65
C GLU A 242 -5.86 0.58 -15.68
N GLU A 243 -6.44 1.73 -15.32
CA GLU A 243 -5.87 2.65 -14.33
C GLU A 243 -5.79 2.00 -12.95
N PHE A 244 -6.81 1.23 -12.54
CA PHE A 244 -6.80 0.50 -11.27
C PHE A 244 -5.74 -0.61 -11.25
N LEU A 245 -5.64 -1.41 -12.32
CA LEU A 245 -4.62 -2.45 -12.40
C LEU A 245 -3.21 -1.88 -12.42
N SER A 246 -3.00 -0.79 -13.16
CA SER A 246 -1.71 -0.10 -13.17
C SER A 246 -1.35 0.44 -11.78
N LEU A 247 -2.33 0.91 -11.01
CA LEU A 247 -2.14 1.30 -9.62
C LEU A 247 -1.70 0.12 -8.74
N LEU A 248 -2.40 -1.02 -8.81
CA LEU A 248 -2.05 -2.21 -8.03
C LEU A 248 -0.63 -2.68 -8.34
N GLN A 249 -0.28 -2.81 -9.61
CA GLN A 249 1.08 -3.17 -10.04
C GLN A 249 2.11 -2.17 -9.53
N THR A 250 1.78 -0.88 -9.54
CA THR A 250 2.68 0.15 -9.05
C THR A 250 2.92 0.02 -7.55
N LEU A 251 1.88 -0.25 -6.76
CA LEU A 251 1.98 -0.45 -5.32
C LEU A 251 2.80 -1.70 -4.98
N ASP A 252 2.55 -2.81 -5.68
CA ASP A 252 3.30 -4.07 -5.49
C ASP A 252 4.79 -3.87 -5.82
N ASN A 253 5.11 -3.24 -6.95
CA ASN A 253 6.49 -2.92 -7.35
C ASN A 253 7.23 -2.02 -6.35
N LEU A 254 6.52 -1.14 -5.63
CA LEU A 254 7.13 -0.25 -4.62
C LEU A 254 7.62 -1.03 -3.39
N ILE A 255 7.03 -2.19 -3.10
CA ILE A 255 7.53 -3.10 -2.08
C ILE A 255 8.79 -3.80 -2.59
N GLU A 256 8.72 -4.39 -3.79
CA GLU A 256 9.75 -5.29 -4.33
C GLU A 256 11.04 -4.60 -4.81
N THR A 257 10.98 -3.31 -5.17
CA THR A 257 12.16 -2.59 -5.68
C THR A 257 13.09 -2.21 -4.51
N ASP A 258 14.43 -2.25 -4.65
CA ASP A 258 15.33 -1.72 -3.61
C ASP A 258 15.92 -0.34 -3.93
N ILE A 259 15.70 0.15 -5.16
CA ILE A 259 16.31 1.39 -5.66
C ILE A 259 15.52 2.62 -5.15
N PRO A 260 16.07 3.44 -4.23
CA PRO A 260 15.27 4.48 -3.54
C PRO A 260 14.78 5.60 -4.47
N ILE A 261 15.61 6.01 -5.44
CA ILE A 261 15.22 7.03 -6.42
C ILE A 261 14.09 6.54 -7.33
N TYR A 262 14.11 5.27 -7.72
CA TYR A 262 13.05 4.66 -8.51
C TYR A 262 11.74 4.65 -7.71
N LYS A 263 11.75 4.19 -6.45
CA LYS A 263 10.56 4.24 -5.57
C LYS A 263 9.97 5.64 -5.50
N LYS A 264 10.81 6.65 -5.27
CA LYS A 264 10.36 8.04 -5.16
C LYS A 264 9.66 8.53 -6.43
N VAL A 265 10.26 8.29 -7.59
CA VAL A 265 9.72 8.73 -8.89
C VAL A 265 8.42 8.00 -9.22
N THR A 266 8.40 6.69 -9.02
CA THR A 266 7.23 5.84 -9.22
C THR A 266 6.08 6.28 -8.32
N ALA A 267 6.36 6.57 -7.05
CA ALA A 267 5.36 7.08 -6.11
C ALA A 267 4.80 8.45 -6.51
N ILE A 268 5.65 9.39 -6.95
CA ILE A 268 5.21 10.70 -7.45
C ILE A 268 4.29 10.54 -8.65
N LYS A 269 4.65 9.69 -9.62
CA LYS A 269 3.82 9.40 -10.80
C LYS A 269 2.45 8.82 -10.38
N ALA A 270 2.43 7.84 -9.46
CA ALA A 270 1.21 7.25 -8.95
C ALA A 270 0.30 8.30 -8.28
N LYS A 271 0.86 9.13 -7.39
CA LYS A 271 0.11 10.21 -6.72
C LYS A 271 -0.49 11.21 -7.72
N ILE A 272 0.27 11.61 -8.75
CA ILE A 272 -0.22 12.51 -9.81
C ILE A 272 -1.35 11.86 -10.62
N ASN A 273 -1.22 10.58 -10.96
CA ASN A 273 -2.26 9.84 -11.68
C ASN A 273 -3.56 9.78 -10.86
N LEU A 274 -3.48 9.39 -9.59
CA LEU A 274 -4.65 9.38 -8.69
C LEU A 274 -5.29 10.76 -8.56
N TYR A 275 -4.50 11.82 -8.41
CA TYR A 275 -5.00 13.19 -8.39
C TYR A 275 -5.73 13.57 -9.68
N ASN A 276 -5.22 13.16 -10.84
CA ASN A 276 -5.87 13.39 -12.12
C ASN A 276 -7.21 12.67 -12.23
N ILE A 277 -7.31 11.47 -11.67
CA ILE A 277 -8.56 10.70 -11.62
C ILE A 277 -9.55 11.37 -10.65
N ILE A 278 -9.12 11.76 -9.45
CA ILE A 278 -9.97 12.47 -8.47
C ILE A 278 -10.57 13.75 -9.06
N LYS A 279 -9.83 14.50 -9.89
CA LYS A 279 -10.37 15.69 -10.56
C LYS A 279 -11.61 15.40 -11.42
N ARG A 280 -11.76 14.18 -11.95
CA ARG A 280 -12.93 13.76 -12.72
C ARG A 280 -14.20 13.65 -11.85
N SER A 281 -14.06 13.57 -10.53
CA SER A 281 -15.20 13.63 -9.60
C SER A 281 -15.84 15.02 -9.49
N TYR A 282 -15.12 16.08 -9.91
CA TYR A 282 -15.49 17.48 -9.70
C TYR A 282 -15.75 17.88 -8.23
N ASN A 283 -15.44 17.00 -7.25
CA ASN A 283 -15.60 17.29 -5.83
C ASN A 283 -14.45 18.17 -5.33
N LYS A 284 -14.74 19.44 -5.04
CA LYS A 284 -13.74 20.44 -4.62
C LYS A 284 -12.97 20.04 -3.36
N ASP A 285 -13.64 19.39 -2.40
CA ASP A 285 -13.01 18.97 -1.15
C ASP A 285 -12.01 17.83 -1.39
N LYS A 286 -12.43 16.77 -2.11
CA LYS A 286 -11.54 15.66 -2.50
C LYS A 286 -10.34 16.15 -3.30
N ILE A 287 -10.56 17.07 -4.26
CA ILE A 287 -9.48 17.68 -5.06
C ILE A 287 -8.51 18.48 -4.18
N SER A 288 -9.02 19.26 -3.22
CA SER A 288 -8.20 20.06 -2.30
C SER A 288 -7.34 19.17 -1.40
N LYS A 289 -7.94 18.15 -0.78
CA LYS A 289 -7.24 17.17 0.08
C LYS A 289 -6.17 16.40 -0.69
N ALA A 290 -6.49 15.90 -1.89
CA ALA A 290 -5.53 15.21 -2.75
C ALA A 290 -4.34 16.11 -3.11
N LYS A 291 -4.61 17.39 -3.39
CA LYS A 291 -3.57 18.39 -3.66
C LYS A 291 -2.68 18.64 -2.44
N GLN A 292 -3.25 18.72 -1.24
CA GLN A 292 -2.47 18.88 0.00
C GLN A 292 -1.51 17.69 0.21
N ILE A 293 -1.98 16.46 -0.04
CA ILE A 293 -1.14 15.25 0.05
C ILE A 293 -0.03 15.29 -1.00
N LEU A 294 -0.32 15.68 -2.25
CA LEU A 294 0.72 15.85 -3.27
C LEU A 294 1.80 16.86 -2.84
N GLU A 295 1.39 17.95 -2.20
CA GLU A 295 2.26 19.02 -1.77
C GLU A 295 3.08 18.68 -0.52
N THR A 296 2.93 17.50 0.11
CA THR A 296 3.89 17.05 1.12
C THR A 296 5.25 16.72 0.52
N ASP A 297 5.29 16.32 -0.75
CA ASP A 297 6.51 15.93 -1.44
C ASP A 297 7.37 17.16 -1.81
N SER A 298 8.61 17.17 -1.32
CA SER A 298 9.54 18.27 -1.55
C SER A 298 9.86 18.49 -3.04
N LEU A 299 9.87 17.42 -3.86
CA LEU A 299 10.12 17.55 -5.29
C LEU A 299 8.92 18.20 -6.00
N ILE A 300 7.69 17.83 -5.62
CA ILE A 300 6.47 18.43 -6.16
C ILE A 300 6.38 19.92 -5.76
N LYS A 301 6.66 20.25 -4.49
CA LYS A 301 6.78 21.64 -4.03
C LYS A 301 7.81 22.43 -4.83
N LEU A 302 8.98 21.84 -5.08
CA LEU A 302 10.06 22.49 -5.82
C LEU A 302 9.70 22.73 -7.28
N ILE A 303 9.04 21.78 -7.95
CA ILE A 303 8.54 21.95 -9.32
C ILE A 303 7.42 22.99 -9.41
N LYS A 304 6.58 23.13 -8.38
CA LYS A 304 5.52 24.15 -8.34
C LYS A 304 6.06 25.55 -8.07
N ASN A 305 6.99 25.67 -7.13
CA ASN A 305 7.59 26.95 -6.73
C ASN A 305 8.59 27.47 -7.78
N LYS A 306 9.26 26.56 -8.48
CA LYS A 306 9.99 26.91 -9.70
C LYS A 306 9.01 26.82 -10.87
N LYS A 307 8.53 27.98 -11.35
CA LYS A 307 8.58 28.20 -12.81
C LYS A 307 10.02 27.86 -13.18
N ILE A 308 10.29 26.63 -13.61
CA ILE A 308 11.62 26.26 -14.05
C ILE A 308 11.84 27.18 -15.23
N VAL A 309 12.64 28.22 -15.01
CA VAL A 309 13.26 29.01 -16.05
C VAL A 309 14.19 28.02 -16.75
N LEU A 310 13.63 27.18 -17.61
CA LEU A 310 14.39 26.51 -18.64
C LEU A 310 14.92 27.65 -19.49
N ALA A 311 16.20 27.93 -19.28
CA ALA A 311 16.93 29.06 -19.80
C ALA A 311 17.00 29.00 -21.35
N ASN A 312 15.92 29.37 -22.02
CA ASN A 312 15.96 29.80 -23.40
C ASN A 312 16.15 31.31 -23.40
N LYS A 313 17.41 31.76 -23.36
CA LYS A 313 17.93 32.99 -24.01
C LYS A 313 19.36 33.31 -23.53
N GLN A 314 20.33 32.44 -23.80
CA GLN A 314 21.64 32.97 -24.18
C GLN A 314 21.64 33.16 -25.70
N LYS A 315 21.34 34.40 -26.08
CA LYS A 315 21.65 34.99 -27.37
C LYS A 315 23.15 34.82 -27.63
N HIS A 316 23.58 33.74 -28.28
CA HIS A 316 24.76 33.84 -29.14
C HIS A 316 24.28 34.31 -30.51
N LYS A 317 24.12 35.63 -30.63
CA LYS A 317 24.34 36.33 -31.90
C LYS A 317 25.77 35.99 -32.34
N LYS A 318 25.97 34.93 -33.13
CA LYS A 318 27.14 34.86 -34.01
C LYS A 318 26.94 35.97 -35.04
N LYS A 319 27.63 37.10 -34.82
CA LYS A 319 27.89 38.08 -35.86
C LYS A 319 28.58 37.33 -37.00
N VAL A 320 27.86 37.08 -38.08
CA VAL A 320 28.47 36.88 -39.39
C VAL A 320 29.07 38.24 -39.75
N LYS A 321 30.39 38.40 -39.58
CA LYS A 321 31.12 39.43 -40.31
C LYS A 321 31.14 38.98 -41.76
N LYS A 322 30.39 39.68 -42.61
CA LYS A 322 30.68 39.76 -44.04
C LYS A 322 31.67 40.91 -44.23
N ASN A 323 32.69 40.60 -45.04
CA ASN A 323 33.77 41.41 -45.58
C ASN A 323 34.91 41.70 -44.60
#